data_AF-A0A9X0WFV0-F1
#
_entry.id   AF-A0A9X0WFV0-F1
#
_cell.length_a   1.000
_cell.length_b   1.000
_cell.length_c   1.000
_cell.angle_alpha   90.00
_cell.angle_beta   90.00
_cell.angle_gamma   90.00
#
_symmetry.space_group_name_H-M   'P 1'
#
loop_
_entity.id
_entity.type
_entity.pdbx_description
1 polymer ?
#
loop_
_entity_poly.entity_id
_entity_poly.type
_entity_poly.pdbx_seq_one_letter_code
_entity_poly.pdbx_strand_id
1 'polypeptide(L)'
;MIEIKHRETGEVLERIDATSLAGADLRDMQLNGADLHGADLTGTNLASSDLVDALLTDACLIEAILVGTDLTRADLRGADLRRAHLGAERPSRAAILSGANLAGANLERADLREADVRSADLQGANLAHADLRGTDFAGSDLSAVTAANALFIRANLREAKLSGADLRDCHLNDANLAGASLQAADFTSLTPEGFTVINLANFEGANLRGANMRGVSAQEANFRNANLTDVDLTDAVLGGAILRRADVTNTNFAGVELASVTMEFANFSKAINAVYPSYKKNLR
;
A
#
# COMPACT_ATOMS: atom_id res chain seq x y z
N MET A 1 16.58 -31.79 -15.08
CA MET A 1 16.62 -31.72 -13.61
C MET A 1 17.26 -30.41 -13.18
N ILE A 2 16.51 -29.61 -12.43
CA ILE A 2 16.95 -28.37 -11.80
C ILE A 2 17.17 -28.65 -10.33
N GLU A 3 18.27 -28.16 -9.77
CA GLU A 3 18.54 -28.19 -8.33
C GLU A 3 18.22 -26.82 -7.75
N ILE A 4 17.28 -26.75 -6.81
CA ILE A 4 17.08 -25.55 -5.99
C ILE A 4 17.98 -25.68 -4.77
N LYS A 5 18.86 -24.71 -4.55
CA LYS A 5 19.89 -24.76 -3.50
C LYS A 5 19.65 -23.70 -2.45
N HIS A 6 20.09 -23.96 -1.23
CA HIS A 6 20.11 -22.95 -0.18
C HIS A 6 21.22 -21.91 -0.48
N ARG A 7 20.88 -20.62 -0.39
CA ARG A 7 21.74 -19.48 -0.75
C ARG A 7 23.06 -19.39 0.02
N GLU A 8 23.07 -19.82 1.28
CA GLU A 8 24.27 -19.75 2.13
C GLU A 8 25.10 -21.04 2.13
N THR A 9 24.45 -22.21 2.26
CA THR A 9 25.14 -23.50 2.44
C THR A 9 25.44 -24.20 1.11
N GLY A 10 24.72 -23.85 0.04
CA GLY A 10 24.78 -24.55 -1.24
C GLY A 10 24.14 -25.95 -1.23
N GLU A 11 23.50 -26.34 -0.12
CA GLU A 11 22.78 -27.59 0.01
C GLU A 11 21.63 -27.64 -0.99
N VAL A 12 21.41 -28.80 -1.64
CA VAL A 12 20.27 -29.01 -2.53
C VAL A 12 19.03 -29.22 -1.66
N LEU A 13 18.14 -28.24 -1.66
CA LEU A 13 16.85 -28.30 -0.97
C LEU A 13 15.91 -29.24 -1.72
N GLU A 14 15.80 -29.05 -3.05
CA GLU A 14 14.90 -29.81 -3.90
C GLU A 14 15.50 -30.11 -5.27
N ARG A 15 15.05 -31.23 -5.87
CA ARG A 15 15.41 -31.65 -7.22
C ARG A 15 14.17 -31.74 -8.09
N ILE A 16 14.00 -30.78 -8.99
CA ILE A 16 12.85 -30.71 -9.88
C ILE A 16 13.20 -31.40 -11.19
N ASP A 17 12.47 -32.47 -11.54
CA ASP A 17 12.66 -33.12 -12.84
C ASP A 17 11.95 -32.34 -13.96
N ALA A 18 12.51 -31.16 -14.24
CA ALA A 18 12.07 -30.28 -15.31
C ALA A 18 13.29 -29.64 -16.01
N THR A 19 13.02 -28.98 -17.14
CA THR A 19 13.98 -28.16 -17.88
C THR A 19 13.83 -26.67 -17.58
N SER A 20 12.72 -26.27 -16.94
CA SER A 20 12.44 -24.92 -16.45
C SER A 20 11.61 -24.99 -15.16
N LEU A 21 11.66 -23.94 -14.33
CA LEU A 21 10.74 -23.78 -13.20
C LEU A 21 9.45 -23.06 -13.61
N ALA A 22 9.40 -22.43 -14.79
CA ALA A 22 8.18 -21.81 -15.31
C ALA A 22 7.05 -22.84 -15.44
N GLY A 23 5.91 -22.52 -14.83
CA GLY A 23 4.73 -23.40 -14.76
C GLY A 23 4.92 -24.65 -13.90
N ALA A 24 6.04 -24.80 -13.20
CA ALA A 24 6.29 -25.95 -12.35
C ALA A 24 5.33 -25.96 -11.14
N ASP A 25 5.02 -27.16 -10.65
CA ASP A 25 4.29 -27.37 -9.41
C ASP A 25 5.29 -27.54 -8.26
N LEU A 26 5.42 -26.49 -7.45
CA LEU A 26 6.31 -26.39 -6.29
C LEU A 26 5.51 -26.20 -4.99
N ARG A 27 4.24 -26.64 -4.97
CA ARG A 27 3.38 -26.53 -3.80
C ARG A 27 3.95 -27.27 -2.60
N ASP A 28 3.70 -26.72 -1.42
CA ASP A 28 4.05 -27.33 -0.12
C ASP A 28 5.55 -27.62 0.08
N MET A 29 6.42 -27.14 -0.82
CA MET A 29 7.86 -27.39 -0.76
C MET A 29 8.54 -26.60 0.38
N GLN A 30 9.63 -27.16 0.90
CA GLN A 30 10.48 -26.53 1.90
C GLN A 30 11.67 -25.87 1.19
N LEU A 31 11.51 -24.60 0.86
CA LEU A 31 12.47 -23.79 0.09
C LEU A 31 13.03 -22.64 0.95
N ASN A 32 13.11 -22.83 2.27
CA ASN A 32 13.66 -21.86 3.19
C ASN A 32 15.11 -21.53 2.79
N GLY A 33 15.41 -20.24 2.65
CA GLY A 33 16.72 -19.77 2.20
C GLY A 33 17.09 -20.19 0.77
N ALA A 34 16.13 -20.62 -0.05
CA ALA A 34 16.41 -20.99 -1.44
C ALA A 34 17.02 -19.84 -2.24
N ASP A 35 17.98 -20.19 -3.08
CA ASP A 35 18.53 -19.30 -4.09
C ASP A 35 17.77 -19.48 -5.40
N LEU A 36 16.93 -18.48 -5.69
CA LEU A 36 16.09 -18.37 -6.88
C LEU A 36 16.35 -17.01 -7.57
N HIS A 37 17.54 -16.43 -7.39
CA HIS A 37 17.89 -15.15 -8.02
C HIS A 37 17.74 -15.23 -9.54
N GLY A 38 17.05 -14.25 -10.13
CA GLY A 38 16.83 -14.19 -11.59
C GLY A 38 16.08 -15.39 -12.19
N ALA A 39 15.51 -16.27 -11.35
CA ALA A 39 14.85 -17.48 -11.84
C ALA A 39 13.57 -17.13 -12.62
N ASP A 40 13.32 -17.87 -13.69
CA ASP A 40 12.02 -17.85 -14.37
C ASP A 40 11.04 -18.75 -13.62
N LEU A 41 10.17 -18.12 -12.85
CA LEU A 41 9.08 -18.70 -12.05
C LEU A 41 7.71 -18.30 -12.62
N THR A 42 7.65 -17.99 -13.92
CA THR A 42 6.42 -17.55 -14.58
C THR A 42 5.35 -18.64 -14.47
N GLY A 43 4.19 -18.30 -13.90
CA GLY A 43 3.06 -19.23 -13.74
C GLY A 43 3.34 -20.41 -12.80
N THR A 44 4.45 -20.39 -12.06
CA THR A 44 4.80 -21.46 -11.12
C THR A 44 3.79 -21.50 -9.97
N ASN A 45 3.44 -22.70 -9.53
CA ASN A 45 2.58 -22.89 -8.39
C ASN A 45 3.41 -23.12 -7.12
N LEU A 46 3.53 -22.08 -6.30
CA LEU A 46 4.26 -22.06 -5.03
C LEU A 46 3.31 -22.09 -3.83
N ALA A 47 2.03 -22.38 -4.03
CA ALA A 47 1.04 -22.30 -2.96
C ALA A 47 1.47 -23.13 -1.74
N SER A 48 1.36 -22.53 -0.56
CA SER A 48 1.72 -23.15 0.72
C SER A 48 3.19 -23.62 0.86
N SER A 49 4.09 -23.20 -0.03
CA SER A 49 5.53 -23.42 0.14
C SER A 49 6.15 -22.49 1.18
N ASP A 50 7.24 -22.94 1.79
CA ASP A 50 8.09 -22.15 2.68
C ASP A 50 9.23 -21.55 1.84
N LEU A 51 9.26 -20.22 1.70
CA LEU A 51 10.31 -19.41 1.07
C LEU A 51 10.89 -18.39 2.05
N VAL A 52 10.84 -18.70 3.36
CA VAL A 52 11.39 -17.82 4.39
C VAL A 52 12.88 -17.57 4.11
N ASP A 53 13.31 -16.31 4.15
CA ASP A 53 14.69 -15.87 3.86
C ASP A 53 15.22 -16.21 2.43
N ALA A 54 14.35 -16.63 1.51
CA ALA A 54 14.73 -16.96 0.14
C ALA A 54 15.25 -15.74 -0.63
N LEU A 55 16.18 -15.97 -1.56
CA LEU A 55 16.71 -14.98 -2.48
C LEU A 55 15.96 -15.07 -3.82
N LEU A 56 15.11 -14.09 -4.10
CA LEU A 56 14.27 -13.96 -5.29
C LEU A 56 14.54 -12.65 -6.05
N THR A 57 15.69 -12.02 -5.81
CA THR A 57 16.08 -10.77 -6.49
C THR A 57 16.05 -10.97 -7.99
N ASP A 58 15.41 -10.04 -8.70
CA ASP A 58 15.21 -10.05 -10.17
C ASP A 58 14.50 -11.30 -10.74
N ALA A 59 13.88 -12.13 -9.90
CA ALA A 59 13.13 -13.30 -10.36
C ALA A 59 11.85 -12.90 -11.11
N CYS A 60 11.44 -13.71 -12.08
CA CYS A 60 10.22 -13.52 -12.84
C CYS A 60 9.10 -14.39 -12.27
N LEU A 61 8.20 -13.82 -11.47
CA LEU A 61 7.04 -14.48 -10.85
C LEU A 61 5.71 -14.07 -11.50
N ILE A 62 5.74 -13.68 -12.77
CA ILE A 62 4.54 -13.26 -13.51
C ILE A 62 3.49 -14.38 -13.45
N GLU A 63 2.26 -14.05 -13.07
CA GLU A 63 1.15 -15.00 -12.91
C GLU A 63 1.43 -16.19 -11.95
N ALA A 64 2.47 -16.12 -11.12
CA ALA A 64 2.77 -17.17 -10.15
C ALA A 64 1.67 -17.27 -9.07
N ILE A 65 1.41 -18.49 -8.60
CA ILE A 65 0.44 -18.76 -7.53
C ILE A 65 1.20 -18.87 -6.22
N LEU A 66 1.04 -17.87 -5.35
CA LEU A 66 1.75 -17.70 -4.08
C LEU A 66 0.79 -17.74 -2.87
N VAL A 67 -0.42 -18.26 -3.07
CA VAL A 67 -1.46 -18.32 -2.04
C VAL A 67 -0.95 -19.16 -0.86
N GLY A 68 -0.87 -18.55 0.32
CA GLY A 68 -0.43 -19.21 1.55
C GLY A 68 1.07 -19.49 1.60
N THR A 69 1.85 -18.98 0.64
CA THR A 69 3.31 -19.07 0.65
C THR A 69 3.89 -18.18 1.75
N ASP A 70 4.88 -18.70 2.47
CA ASP A 70 5.62 -17.91 3.46
C ASP A 70 6.87 -17.31 2.80
N LEU A 71 6.82 -16.02 2.51
CA LEU A 71 7.91 -15.17 1.98
C LEU A 71 8.49 -14.28 3.08
N THR A 72 8.33 -14.64 4.37
CA THR A 72 8.85 -13.85 5.48
C THR A 72 10.35 -13.59 5.29
N ARG A 73 10.75 -12.32 5.31
CA ARG A 73 12.12 -11.84 5.08
C ARG A 73 12.76 -12.28 3.74
N ALA A 74 11.98 -12.76 2.78
CA ALA A 74 12.49 -13.03 1.43
C ALA A 74 12.96 -11.74 0.76
N ASP A 75 13.99 -11.86 -0.08
CA ASP A 75 14.53 -10.75 -0.88
C ASP A 75 13.98 -10.83 -2.30
N LEU A 76 12.96 -10.02 -2.58
CA LEU A 76 12.24 -9.88 -3.85
C LEU A 76 12.59 -8.57 -4.57
N ARG A 77 13.73 -7.95 -4.28
CA ARG A 77 14.13 -6.69 -4.92
C ARG A 77 14.14 -6.85 -6.44
N GLY A 78 13.51 -5.90 -7.14
CA GLY A 78 13.43 -5.91 -8.60
C GLY A 78 12.64 -7.08 -9.22
N ALA A 79 12.06 -7.98 -8.41
CA ALA A 79 11.31 -9.11 -8.92
C ALA A 79 10.06 -8.67 -9.69
N ASP A 80 9.68 -9.43 -10.70
CA ASP A 80 8.49 -9.20 -11.50
C ASP A 80 7.35 -10.10 -11.04
N LEU A 81 6.46 -9.56 -10.20
CA LEU A 81 5.27 -10.23 -9.67
C LEU A 81 3.99 -9.78 -10.38
N ARG A 82 4.07 -9.29 -11.63
CA ARG A 82 2.89 -8.83 -12.35
C ARG A 82 1.83 -9.92 -12.41
N ARG A 83 0.61 -9.58 -12.02
CA ARG A 83 -0.55 -10.49 -12.00
C ARG A 83 -0.33 -11.76 -11.14
N ALA A 84 0.64 -11.76 -10.23
CA ALA A 84 0.83 -12.86 -9.30
C ALA A 84 -0.35 -12.94 -8.31
N HIS A 85 -0.64 -14.16 -7.84
CA HIS A 85 -1.75 -14.45 -6.93
C HIS A 85 -1.21 -14.72 -5.52
N LEU A 86 -1.08 -13.68 -4.70
CA LEU A 86 -0.66 -13.77 -3.31
C LEU A 86 -1.86 -13.75 -2.34
N GLY A 87 -2.96 -13.15 -2.76
CA GLY A 87 -4.13 -12.90 -1.93
C GLY A 87 -5.07 -14.09 -1.78
N ALA A 88 -5.98 -13.97 -0.82
CA ALA A 88 -7.06 -14.93 -0.58
C ALA A 88 -8.30 -14.24 0.00
N GLU A 89 -9.42 -14.97 0.07
CA GLU A 89 -10.67 -14.48 0.70
C GLU A 89 -10.56 -14.32 2.23
N ARG A 90 -9.50 -14.83 2.84
CA ARG A 90 -9.26 -14.78 4.29
C ARG A 90 -7.76 -14.65 4.57
N PRO A 91 -7.36 -13.88 5.61
CA PRO A 91 -5.95 -13.71 5.97
C PRO A 91 -5.18 -15.01 6.17
N SER A 92 -5.80 -16.02 6.78
CA SER A 92 -5.15 -17.30 7.10
C SER A 92 -4.75 -18.15 5.88
N ARG A 93 -5.06 -17.70 4.66
CA ARG A 93 -4.72 -18.36 3.40
C ARG A 93 -3.94 -17.47 2.45
N ALA A 94 -3.80 -16.19 2.75
CA ALA A 94 -3.02 -15.28 1.93
C ALA A 94 -1.52 -15.50 2.18
N ALA A 95 -0.68 -15.00 1.27
CA ALA A 95 0.76 -15.04 1.44
C ALA A 95 1.22 -14.21 2.65
N ILE A 96 2.34 -14.63 3.24
CA ILE A 96 3.02 -13.92 4.32
C ILE A 96 4.29 -13.32 3.76
N LEU A 97 4.39 -12.00 3.72
CA LEU A 97 5.54 -11.22 3.25
C LEU A 97 6.12 -10.35 4.38
N SER A 98 5.92 -10.75 5.63
CA SER A 98 6.35 -9.97 6.78
C SER A 98 7.87 -9.74 6.75
N GLY A 99 8.29 -8.48 6.79
CA GLY A 99 9.71 -8.09 6.68
C GLY A 99 10.39 -8.42 5.34
N ALA A 100 9.66 -8.80 4.30
CA ALA A 100 10.23 -9.04 2.97
C ALA A 100 10.78 -7.75 2.35
N ASN A 101 11.78 -7.89 1.48
CA ASN A 101 12.30 -6.77 0.69
C ASN A 101 11.76 -6.84 -0.74
N LEU A 102 10.81 -5.97 -1.06
CA LEU A 102 10.16 -5.79 -2.35
C LEU A 102 10.57 -4.46 -3.02
N ALA A 103 11.69 -3.86 -2.61
CA ALA A 103 12.11 -2.57 -3.15
C ALA A 103 12.27 -2.66 -4.68
N GLY A 104 11.60 -1.75 -5.40
CA GLY A 104 11.55 -1.72 -6.86
C GLY A 104 10.85 -2.92 -7.53
N ALA A 105 10.20 -3.81 -6.78
CA ALA A 105 9.46 -4.94 -7.36
C ALA A 105 8.27 -4.46 -8.19
N ASN A 106 7.92 -5.23 -9.22
CA ASN A 106 6.76 -4.95 -10.07
C ASN A 106 5.58 -5.84 -9.69
N LEU A 107 4.59 -5.27 -8.99
CA LEU A 107 3.36 -5.93 -8.54
C LEU A 107 2.14 -5.41 -9.31
N GLU A 108 2.33 -4.88 -10.53
CA GLU A 108 1.22 -4.37 -11.34
C GLU A 108 0.14 -5.45 -11.50
N ARG A 109 -1.11 -5.12 -11.17
CA ARG A 109 -2.27 -6.01 -11.22
C ARG A 109 -2.14 -7.29 -10.37
N ALA A 110 -1.21 -7.36 -9.42
CA ALA A 110 -1.12 -8.47 -8.50
C ALA A 110 -2.33 -8.50 -7.53
N ASP A 111 -2.71 -9.70 -7.10
CA ASP A 111 -3.68 -9.89 -6.02
C ASP A 111 -2.92 -10.10 -4.71
N LEU A 112 -3.03 -9.16 -3.77
CA LEU A 112 -2.48 -9.26 -2.41
C LEU A 112 -3.58 -9.16 -1.34
N ARG A 113 -4.83 -9.49 -1.68
CA ARG A 113 -5.94 -9.43 -0.73
C ARG A 113 -5.64 -10.20 0.53
N GLU A 114 -5.86 -9.56 1.68
CA GLU A 114 -5.65 -10.13 3.02
C GLU A 114 -4.20 -10.60 3.31
N ALA A 115 -3.22 -10.30 2.44
CA ALA A 115 -1.82 -10.68 2.65
C ALA A 115 -1.21 -9.94 3.85
N ASP A 116 -0.28 -10.60 4.54
CA ASP A 116 0.52 -9.99 5.60
C ASP A 116 1.78 -9.40 5.00
N VAL A 117 1.86 -8.08 4.90
CA VAL A 117 2.99 -7.35 4.31
C VAL A 117 3.61 -6.41 5.36
N ARG A 118 3.47 -6.75 6.65
CA ARG A 118 3.92 -5.90 7.76
C ARG A 118 5.43 -5.74 7.77
N SER A 119 5.89 -4.53 8.09
CA SER A 119 7.31 -4.18 8.18
C SER A 119 8.14 -4.49 6.92
N ALA A 120 7.50 -4.67 5.76
CA ALA A 120 8.18 -4.93 4.51
C ALA A 120 8.74 -3.63 3.89
N ASP A 121 9.77 -3.76 3.08
CA ASP A 121 10.30 -2.67 2.26
C ASP A 121 9.71 -2.76 0.85
N LEU A 122 8.84 -1.82 0.49
CA LEU A 122 8.26 -1.67 -0.85
C LEU A 122 8.72 -0.38 -1.51
N GLN A 123 9.86 0.20 -1.10
CA GLN A 123 10.30 1.49 -1.62
C GLN A 123 10.37 1.46 -3.16
N GLY A 124 9.66 2.38 -3.81
CA GLY A 124 9.63 2.49 -5.28
C GLY A 124 8.96 1.33 -6.02
N ALA A 125 8.28 0.40 -5.33
CA ALA A 125 7.57 -0.68 -5.98
C ALA A 125 6.40 -0.19 -6.84
N ASN A 126 6.09 -0.93 -7.90
CA ASN A 126 4.93 -0.68 -8.75
C ASN A 126 3.73 -1.52 -8.29
N LEU A 127 2.73 -0.89 -7.69
CA LEU A 127 1.47 -1.46 -7.23
C LEU A 127 0.29 -1.05 -8.12
N ALA A 128 0.53 -0.47 -9.30
CA ALA A 128 -0.55 0.04 -10.14
C ALA A 128 -1.58 -1.06 -10.45
N HIS A 129 -2.86 -0.73 -10.29
CA HIS A 129 -4.00 -1.64 -10.47
C HIS A 129 -3.98 -2.90 -9.55
N ALA A 130 -3.14 -2.95 -8.52
CA ALA A 130 -3.11 -4.09 -7.60
C ALA A 130 -4.37 -4.14 -6.72
N ASP A 131 -4.77 -5.35 -6.35
CA ASP A 131 -5.83 -5.58 -5.39
C ASP A 131 -5.24 -5.79 -4.00
N LEU A 132 -5.36 -4.77 -3.14
CA LEU A 132 -4.72 -4.67 -1.83
C LEU A 132 -5.78 -4.65 -0.71
N ARG A 133 -6.97 -5.20 -0.97
CA ARG A 133 -8.08 -5.15 -0.03
C ARG A 133 -7.76 -5.98 1.20
N GLY A 134 -7.89 -5.39 2.38
CA GLY A 134 -7.61 -6.05 3.66
C GLY A 134 -6.13 -6.38 3.92
N THR A 135 -5.21 -5.98 3.04
CA THR A 135 -3.76 -6.24 3.22
C THR A 135 -3.24 -5.50 4.45
N ASP A 136 -2.35 -6.15 5.22
CA ASP A 136 -1.71 -5.54 6.39
C ASP A 136 -0.31 -5.02 6.03
N PHE A 137 -0.18 -3.71 5.89
CA PHE A 137 1.05 -2.96 5.64
C PHE A 137 1.57 -2.23 6.89
N ALA A 138 1.15 -2.63 8.10
CA ALA A 138 1.55 -1.90 9.30
C ALA A 138 3.08 -1.80 9.42
N GLY A 139 3.57 -0.56 9.57
CA GLY A 139 5.01 -0.24 9.69
C GLY A 139 5.83 -0.43 8.42
N SER A 140 5.24 -0.74 7.27
CA SER A 140 5.95 -0.97 6.01
C SER A 140 6.43 0.33 5.37
N ASP A 141 7.49 0.22 4.56
CA ASP A 141 8.02 1.34 3.78
C ASP A 141 7.46 1.31 2.36
N LEU A 142 6.45 2.13 2.08
CA LEU A 142 5.87 2.34 0.75
C LEU A 142 6.30 3.71 0.18
N SER A 143 7.48 4.23 0.58
CA SER A 143 7.95 5.52 0.06
C SER A 143 8.13 5.45 -1.45
N ALA A 144 7.65 6.47 -2.16
CA ALA A 144 7.71 6.59 -3.62
C ALA A 144 7.10 5.42 -4.42
N VAL A 145 6.17 4.64 -3.86
CA VAL A 145 5.44 3.62 -4.62
C VAL A 145 4.60 4.25 -5.73
N THR A 146 4.47 3.53 -6.85
CA THR A 146 3.48 3.85 -7.88
C THR A 146 2.27 2.96 -7.67
N ALA A 147 1.19 3.49 -7.12
CA ALA A 147 0.01 2.69 -6.76
C ALA A 147 -1.26 3.16 -7.50
N ALA A 148 -1.13 3.93 -8.58
CA ALA A 148 -2.29 4.47 -9.28
C ALA A 148 -3.33 3.38 -9.61
N ASN A 149 -4.61 3.68 -9.37
CA ASN A 149 -5.74 2.77 -9.52
C ASN A 149 -5.73 1.51 -8.63
N ALA A 150 -4.91 1.45 -7.57
CA ALA A 150 -4.91 0.32 -6.65
C ALA A 150 -6.09 0.36 -5.65
N LEU A 151 -6.47 -0.82 -5.15
CA LEU A 151 -7.58 -1.00 -4.22
C LEU A 151 -7.09 -1.30 -2.79
N PHE A 152 -6.97 -0.29 -1.94
CA PHE A 152 -6.58 -0.41 -0.53
C PHE A 152 -7.79 -0.48 0.43
N ILE A 153 -8.96 -0.92 -0.03
CA ILE A 153 -10.19 -0.92 0.79
C ILE A 153 -9.96 -1.79 2.04
N ARG A 154 -10.17 -1.22 3.23
CA ARG A 154 -9.92 -1.86 4.53
C ARG A 154 -8.48 -2.31 4.77
N ALA A 155 -7.50 -1.80 4.00
CA ALA A 155 -6.09 -2.09 4.24
C ALA A 155 -5.62 -1.46 5.56
N ASN A 156 -4.71 -2.14 6.26
CA ASN A 156 -4.07 -1.60 7.45
C ASN A 156 -2.72 -0.98 7.08
N LEU A 157 -2.63 0.34 7.07
CA LEU A 157 -1.44 1.15 6.74
C LEU A 157 -0.94 1.93 7.97
N ARG A 158 -1.26 1.46 9.19
CA ARG A 158 -0.86 2.15 10.42
C ARG A 158 0.66 2.30 10.48
N GLU A 159 1.13 3.51 10.75
CA GLU A 159 2.56 3.85 10.83
C GLU A 159 3.36 3.54 9.56
N ALA A 160 2.70 3.25 8.43
CA ALA A 160 3.38 3.03 7.16
C ALA A 160 3.98 4.34 6.63
N LYS A 161 5.08 4.23 5.89
CA LYS A 161 5.68 5.38 5.19
C LYS A 161 5.18 5.39 3.76
N LEU A 162 4.54 6.47 3.34
CA LEU A 162 4.00 6.68 1.99
C LEU A 162 4.48 8.04 1.42
N SER A 163 5.65 8.49 1.83
CA SER A 163 6.15 9.80 1.42
C SER A 163 6.46 9.79 -0.08
N GLY A 164 5.90 10.75 -0.81
CA GLY A 164 5.99 10.83 -2.27
C GLY A 164 5.27 9.70 -3.01
N ALA A 165 4.39 8.94 -2.35
CA ALA A 165 3.63 7.88 -3.03
C ALA A 165 2.65 8.47 -4.06
N ASP A 166 2.55 7.81 -5.21
CA ASP A 166 1.52 8.07 -6.21
C ASP A 166 0.29 7.22 -5.90
N LEU A 167 -0.74 7.86 -5.34
CA LEU A 167 -2.01 7.28 -4.93
C LEU A 167 -3.17 7.79 -5.81
N ARG A 168 -2.86 8.20 -7.04
CA ARG A 168 -3.87 8.75 -7.95
C ARG A 168 -4.91 7.71 -8.34
N ASP A 169 -6.18 8.09 -8.31
CA ASP A 169 -7.32 7.21 -8.61
C ASP A 169 -7.41 5.96 -7.70
N CYS A 170 -6.80 5.99 -6.52
CA CYS A 170 -6.87 4.88 -5.56
C CYS A 170 -8.19 4.83 -4.79
N HIS A 171 -8.55 3.63 -4.34
CA HIS A 171 -9.68 3.41 -3.43
C HIS A 171 -9.17 2.97 -2.06
N LEU A 172 -9.22 3.86 -1.07
CA LEU A 172 -8.79 3.63 0.31
C LEU A 172 -9.96 3.65 1.31
N ASN A 173 -11.17 3.32 0.87
CA ASN A 173 -12.34 3.32 1.74
C ASN A 173 -12.09 2.44 2.99
N ASP A 174 -12.37 2.99 4.17
CA ASP A 174 -12.22 2.30 5.46
C ASP A 174 -10.78 1.81 5.74
N ALA A 175 -9.78 2.35 5.05
CA ALA A 175 -8.37 2.03 5.31
C ALA A 175 -7.87 2.70 6.60
N ASN A 176 -6.96 2.03 7.30
CA ASN A 176 -6.37 2.56 8.52
C ASN A 176 -4.98 3.13 8.27
N LEU A 177 -4.85 4.46 8.16
CA LEU A 177 -3.59 5.20 7.97
C LEU A 177 -3.15 5.95 9.24
N ALA A 178 -3.57 5.51 10.43
CA ALA A 178 -3.22 6.19 11.66
C ALA A 178 -1.69 6.29 11.83
N GLY A 179 -1.19 7.49 12.13
CA GLY A 179 0.24 7.76 12.28
C GLY A 179 1.09 7.58 11.01
N ALA A 180 0.48 7.34 9.85
CA ALA A 180 1.22 7.14 8.60
C ALA A 180 1.90 8.44 8.12
N SER A 181 2.97 8.27 7.34
CA SER A 181 3.80 9.37 6.83
C SER A 181 3.58 9.58 5.33
N LEU A 182 2.69 10.50 4.96
CA LEU A 182 2.23 10.75 3.58
C LEU A 182 2.70 12.10 3.01
N GLN A 183 3.89 12.56 3.39
CA GLN A 183 4.36 13.86 2.90
C GLN A 183 4.48 13.84 1.38
N ALA A 184 3.97 14.88 0.72
CA ALA A 184 3.99 15.03 -0.74
C ALA A 184 3.38 13.84 -1.53
N ALA A 185 2.52 13.04 -0.91
CA ALA A 185 1.76 12.01 -1.63
C ALA A 185 0.72 12.65 -2.57
N ASP A 186 0.46 12.01 -3.70
CA ASP A 186 -0.47 12.50 -4.72
C ASP A 186 -1.75 11.65 -4.75
N PHE A 187 -2.88 12.25 -4.39
CA PHE A 187 -4.23 11.65 -4.40
C PHE A 187 -5.11 12.22 -5.52
N THR A 188 -4.55 12.92 -6.50
CA THR A 188 -5.34 13.48 -7.60
C THR A 188 -5.89 12.41 -8.53
N SER A 189 -6.64 12.84 -9.55
CA SER A 189 -7.01 11.94 -10.65
C SER A 189 -6.08 12.11 -11.84
N LEU A 190 -5.80 10.99 -12.52
CA LEU A 190 -5.13 10.98 -13.83
C LEU A 190 -6.07 11.40 -14.98
N THR A 191 -7.38 11.42 -14.75
CA THR A 191 -8.38 11.69 -15.79
C THR A 191 -9.47 12.64 -15.29
N PRO A 192 -10.21 13.34 -16.17
CA PRO A 192 -11.28 14.23 -15.73
C PRO A 192 -12.45 13.52 -15.01
N GLU A 193 -12.64 12.23 -15.26
CA GLU A 193 -13.73 11.41 -14.70
C GLU A 193 -13.27 10.53 -13.53
N GLY A 194 -11.97 10.41 -13.32
CA GLY A 194 -11.41 9.63 -12.23
C GLY A 194 -11.51 10.39 -10.91
N PHE A 195 -11.37 9.65 -9.82
CA PHE A 195 -11.46 10.18 -8.48
C PHE A 195 -10.76 9.25 -7.50
N THR A 196 -10.10 9.84 -6.52
CA THR A 196 -9.56 9.11 -5.38
C THR A 196 -10.58 9.12 -4.26
N VAL A 197 -10.87 7.95 -3.68
CA VAL A 197 -11.85 7.81 -2.60
C VAL A 197 -11.17 7.33 -1.33
N ILE A 198 -11.29 8.13 -0.27
CA ILE A 198 -10.77 7.85 1.07
C ILE A 198 -11.87 7.94 2.14
N ASN A 199 -13.12 7.65 1.76
CA ASN A 199 -14.24 7.75 2.71
C ASN A 199 -14.03 6.79 3.88
N LEU A 200 -14.43 7.21 5.08
CA LEU A 200 -14.28 6.44 6.33
C LEU A 200 -12.82 6.12 6.72
N ALA A 201 -11.82 6.53 5.92
CA ALA A 201 -10.44 6.22 6.20
C ALA A 201 -9.94 6.94 7.45
N ASN A 202 -9.06 6.27 8.19
CA ASN A 202 -8.50 6.78 9.43
C ASN A 202 -7.12 7.38 9.21
N PHE A 203 -7.00 8.70 9.22
CA PHE A 203 -5.75 9.46 9.15
C PHE A 203 -5.36 10.07 10.51
N GLU A 204 -5.82 9.49 11.63
CA GLU A 204 -5.52 10.06 12.95
C GLU A 204 -4.01 10.15 13.20
N GLY A 205 -3.53 11.36 13.49
CA GLY A 205 -2.11 11.64 13.71
C GLY A 205 -1.22 11.48 12.48
N ALA A 206 -1.79 11.23 11.29
CA ALA A 206 -1.02 11.08 10.07
C ALA A 206 -0.37 12.40 9.65
N ASN A 207 0.79 12.30 9.00
CA ASN A 207 1.50 13.46 8.47
C ASN A 207 1.33 13.55 6.95
N LEU A 208 0.41 14.39 6.50
CA LEU A 208 0.10 14.62 5.09
C LEU A 208 0.75 15.90 4.54
N ARG A 209 1.78 16.46 5.20
CA ARG A 209 2.37 17.74 4.81
C ARG A 209 2.67 17.80 3.31
N GLY A 210 2.11 18.80 2.62
CA GLY A 210 2.32 19.01 1.19
C GLY A 210 1.66 17.99 0.27
N ALA A 211 0.79 17.11 0.77
CA ALA A 211 0.06 16.17 -0.06
C ALA A 211 -0.91 16.90 -1.01
N ASN A 212 -1.06 16.36 -2.21
CA ASN A 212 -1.99 16.86 -3.21
C ASN A 212 -3.29 16.04 -3.14
N MET A 213 -4.37 16.64 -2.67
CA MET A 213 -5.65 15.97 -2.40
C MET A 213 -6.81 16.65 -3.14
N ARG A 214 -6.53 17.25 -4.29
CA ARG A 214 -7.55 17.94 -5.10
C ARG A 214 -8.62 16.96 -5.57
N GLY A 215 -9.89 17.34 -5.42
CA GLY A 215 -11.04 16.56 -5.87
C GLY A 215 -11.27 15.24 -5.12
N VAL A 216 -10.53 14.97 -4.03
CA VAL A 216 -10.68 13.71 -3.29
C VAL A 216 -12.06 13.62 -2.63
N SER A 217 -12.66 12.43 -2.63
CA SER A 217 -13.79 12.15 -1.74
C SER A 217 -13.26 11.61 -0.41
N ALA A 218 -13.42 12.39 0.67
CA ALA A 218 -13.00 12.04 2.02
C ALA A 218 -14.15 12.14 3.02
N GLN A 219 -15.32 11.66 2.61
CA GLN A 219 -16.52 11.69 3.44
C GLN A 219 -16.31 10.84 4.69
N GLU A 220 -16.66 11.38 5.85
CA GLU A 220 -16.54 10.72 7.16
C GLU A 220 -15.10 10.27 7.50
N ALA A 221 -14.09 10.76 6.78
CA ALA A 221 -12.69 10.44 7.08
C ALA A 221 -12.23 11.09 8.39
N ASN A 222 -11.37 10.40 9.13
CA ASN A 222 -10.86 10.84 10.42
C ASN A 222 -9.47 11.47 10.28
N PHE A 223 -9.37 12.79 10.26
CA PHE A 223 -8.12 13.56 10.25
C PHE A 223 -7.77 14.13 11.64
N ARG A 224 -8.25 13.51 12.73
CA ARG A 224 -7.95 13.98 14.10
C ARG A 224 -6.44 14.09 14.31
N ASN A 225 -5.98 15.21 14.84
CA ASN A 225 -4.55 15.48 15.11
C ASN A 225 -3.63 15.31 13.87
N ALA A 226 -4.17 15.24 12.66
CA ALA A 226 -3.36 15.09 11.45
C ALA A 226 -2.61 16.39 11.13
N ASN A 227 -1.42 16.26 10.55
CA ASN A 227 -0.72 17.38 9.96
C ASN A 227 -1.11 17.51 8.49
N LEU A 228 -1.93 18.52 8.19
CA LEU A 228 -2.40 18.89 6.85
C LEU A 228 -1.68 20.14 6.32
N THR A 229 -0.54 20.51 6.90
CA THR A 229 0.16 21.74 6.51
C THR A 229 0.54 21.71 5.02
N ASP A 230 0.28 22.81 4.30
CA ASP A 230 0.55 22.96 2.86
C ASP A 230 -0.19 21.93 1.96
N VAL A 231 -1.26 21.28 2.44
CA VAL A 231 -2.09 20.35 1.64
C VAL A 231 -3.02 21.11 0.69
N ASP A 232 -3.19 20.61 -0.53
CA ASP A 232 -4.21 21.11 -1.45
C ASP A 232 -5.48 20.24 -1.38
N LEU A 233 -6.56 20.77 -0.79
CA LEU A 233 -7.89 20.14 -0.74
C LEU A 233 -8.88 20.81 -1.72
N THR A 234 -8.40 21.52 -2.75
CA THR A 234 -9.29 22.19 -3.71
C THR A 234 -10.30 21.20 -4.28
N ASP A 235 -11.58 21.57 -4.24
CA ASP A 235 -12.73 20.77 -4.72
C ASP A 235 -12.90 19.41 -4.02
N ALA A 236 -12.26 19.18 -2.87
CA ALA A 236 -12.44 17.97 -2.09
C ALA A 236 -13.83 17.89 -1.43
N VAL A 237 -14.36 16.68 -1.32
CA VAL A 237 -15.65 16.40 -0.66
C VAL A 237 -15.40 15.87 0.75
N LEU A 238 -15.63 16.72 1.75
CA LEU A 238 -15.33 16.42 3.17
C LEU A 238 -16.57 16.16 4.04
N GLY A 239 -17.70 15.77 3.45
CA GLY A 239 -18.95 15.58 4.19
C GLY A 239 -18.79 14.72 5.45
N GLY A 240 -19.03 15.29 6.63
CA GLY A 240 -18.89 14.58 7.92
C GLY A 240 -17.45 14.26 8.36
N ALA A 241 -16.43 14.70 7.61
CA ALA A 241 -15.03 14.49 7.98
C ALA A 241 -14.66 15.16 9.31
N ILE A 242 -13.63 14.62 9.96
CA ILE A 242 -13.25 15.03 11.31
C ILE A 242 -11.84 15.59 11.31
N LEU A 243 -11.72 16.92 11.36
CA LEU A 243 -10.46 17.67 11.41
C LEU A 243 -10.13 18.20 12.82
N ARG A 244 -10.76 17.67 13.87
CA ARG A 244 -10.52 18.11 15.25
C ARG A 244 -9.01 18.06 15.59
N ARG A 245 -8.45 19.18 16.04
CA ARG A 245 -7.02 19.37 16.36
C ARG A 245 -6.06 19.15 15.18
N ALA A 246 -6.54 19.14 13.94
CA ALA A 246 -5.66 19.06 12.79
C ALA A 246 -4.88 20.38 12.61
N ASP A 247 -3.63 20.29 12.17
CA ASP A 247 -2.86 21.44 11.70
C ASP A 247 -3.16 21.66 10.21
N VAL A 248 -3.95 22.68 9.92
CA VAL A 248 -4.37 23.09 8.57
C VAL A 248 -3.65 24.36 8.09
N THR A 249 -2.44 24.62 8.60
CA THR A 249 -1.63 25.77 8.18
C THR A 249 -1.39 25.72 6.66
N ASN A 250 -1.74 26.79 5.96
CA ASN A 250 -1.66 26.91 4.49
C ASN A 250 -2.43 25.84 3.70
N THR A 251 -3.33 25.07 4.33
CA THR A 251 -4.17 24.11 3.62
C THR A 251 -5.19 24.84 2.76
N ASN A 252 -5.30 24.45 1.48
CA ASN A 252 -6.20 25.08 0.53
C ASN A 252 -7.59 24.43 0.51
N PHE A 253 -8.62 25.17 0.89
CA PHE A 253 -10.01 24.71 0.93
C PHE A 253 -10.90 25.34 -0.16
N ALA A 254 -10.31 25.84 -1.25
CA ALA A 254 -11.10 26.38 -2.37
C ALA A 254 -12.12 25.35 -2.86
N GLY A 255 -13.40 25.74 -2.97
CA GLY A 255 -14.47 24.84 -3.44
C GLY A 255 -14.93 23.78 -2.41
N VAL A 256 -14.42 23.80 -1.17
CA VAL A 256 -14.79 22.80 -0.14
C VAL A 256 -15.94 23.29 0.74
N GLU A 257 -16.98 22.47 0.89
CA GLU A 257 -18.06 22.71 1.85
C GLU A 257 -17.68 22.23 3.26
N LEU A 258 -17.68 23.15 4.23
CA LEU A 258 -17.19 22.92 5.59
C LEU A 258 -18.31 22.88 6.65
N ALA A 259 -19.58 23.06 6.28
CA ALA A 259 -20.70 23.10 7.23
C ALA A 259 -20.80 21.83 8.09
N SER A 260 -20.61 20.65 7.49
CA SER A 260 -20.71 19.34 8.17
C SER A 260 -19.39 18.83 8.76
N VAL A 261 -18.27 19.51 8.50
CA VAL A 261 -16.94 19.09 8.97
C VAL A 261 -16.76 19.41 10.45
N THR A 262 -16.27 18.45 11.23
CA THR A 262 -15.94 18.64 12.65
C THR A 262 -14.54 19.28 12.75
N MET A 263 -14.43 20.51 13.27
CA MET A 263 -13.22 21.34 13.13
C MET A 263 -12.68 21.89 14.46
N GLU A 264 -13.20 21.46 15.61
CA GLU A 264 -12.80 22.06 16.89
C GLU A 264 -11.30 21.93 17.13
N PHE A 265 -10.68 23.04 17.54
CA PHE A 265 -9.25 23.17 17.83
C PHE A 265 -8.32 22.97 16.63
N ALA A 266 -8.86 22.94 15.40
CA ALA A 266 -8.03 23.09 14.21
C ALA A 266 -7.73 24.57 13.97
N ASN A 267 -6.53 24.87 13.48
CA ASN A 267 -6.02 26.23 13.32
C ASN A 267 -6.45 26.89 12.00
N PHE A 268 -7.75 26.89 11.68
CA PHE A 268 -8.31 27.46 10.43
C PHE A 268 -8.00 28.95 10.21
N SER A 269 -7.58 29.69 11.25
CA SER A 269 -7.01 31.03 11.09
C SER A 269 -5.77 31.10 10.18
N LYS A 270 -5.12 29.95 9.92
CA LYS A 270 -3.97 29.80 9.02
C LYS A 270 -4.30 29.05 7.72
N ALA A 271 -5.55 28.63 7.52
CA ALA A 271 -5.97 27.99 6.28
C ALA A 271 -6.14 29.03 5.16
N ILE A 272 -6.07 28.59 3.90
CA ILE A 272 -6.32 29.45 2.74
C ILE A 272 -7.61 29.04 2.03
N ASN A 273 -8.35 30.04 1.53
CA ASN A 273 -9.62 29.86 0.82
C ASN A 273 -10.71 29.11 1.59
N ALA A 274 -10.61 29.02 2.92
CA ALA A 274 -11.60 28.37 3.75
C ALA A 274 -12.80 29.30 3.99
N VAL A 275 -13.99 28.86 3.58
CA VAL A 275 -15.26 29.52 3.90
C VAL A 275 -16.05 28.57 4.79
N TYR A 276 -16.34 28.99 6.02
CA TYR A 276 -17.10 28.19 6.97
C TYR A 276 -18.17 29.01 7.69
N PRO A 277 -19.28 28.38 8.12
CA PRO A 277 -20.34 29.10 8.81
C PRO A 277 -19.91 29.77 10.13
N SER A 278 -20.51 30.91 10.45
CA SER A 278 -20.18 31.71 11.65
C SER A 278 -20.42 31.01 12.99
N TYR A 279 -21.22 29.93 13.00
CA TYR A 279 -21.46 29.13 14.20
C TYR A 279 -20.29 28.20 14.56
N LYS A 280 -19.32 27.98 13.66
CA LYS A 280 -18.12 27.20 13.95
C LYS A 280 -17.21 28.00 14.89
N LYS A 281 -16.80 27.37 16.00
CA LYS A 281 -16.03 28.00 17.09
C LYS A 281 -14.79 27.18 17.41
N ASN A 282 -13.90 27.77 18.21
CA ASN A 282 -12.64 27.15 18.66
C ASN A 282 -11.69 26.80 17.51
N LEU A 283 -11.56 27.70 16.52
CA LEU A 283 -10.81 27.49 15.27
C LEU A 283 -9.45 28.23 15.21
N ARG A 284 -8.72 28.27 16.33
CA ARG A 284 -7.45 29.02 16.46
C ARG A 284 -6.31 28.08 16.78
#